data_AF-E3CQG6-F1
#
_entry.id   AF-E3CQG6-F1
#
_cell.length_a   1.000
_cell.length_b   1.000
_cell.length_c   1.000
_cell.angle_alpha   90.00
_cell.angle_beta   90.00
_cell.angle_gamma   90.00
#
_symmetry.space_group_name_H-M   'P 1'
#
loop_
_entity.id
_entity.type
_entity.pdbx_description
1 polymer ?
#
loop_
_entity_poly.entity_id
_entity_poly.type
_entity_poly.pdbx_seq_one_letter_code
_entity_poly.pdbx_strand_id
1 'polypeptide(L)'
;MAFTINPENKQLEIDIQQEINECLDNFESFCFDAGAGAGKTYALQKSIEHILKSEGEILKLSNQKILCITYTNAAKNEILDRLGKNSSVVVSTIHEFLWGFIAIQQELLTEEHKNKIKGELEKIEQKINGNSLSSNVEQNEFRERICDEDFLKVFYSVSSSPAKTFKEVIKGFDEYFSPYLSSVKSFRDFVKDINKKYKLGITLKEIEDKKSKKVIYNPVQNRDKLENYVISHDTLLLYCENIITSQNLLKRLFSDRYPYVLVDEYQDTDEKVVNIIDSIREYSNSKQNFVVGFLETPYKIFTVQEWVFCQIKKNIRV
;
A
#
# COMPACT_ATOMS: atom_id res chain seq x y z
N MET A 1 19.12 28.91 -22.67
CA MET A 1 19.97 28.17 -23.62
C MET A 1 19.25 26.88 -23.96
N ALA A 2 18.85 26.70 -25.22
CA ALA A 2 18.24 25.46 -25.67
C ALA A 2 19.32 24.37 -25.65
N PHE A 3 19.16 23.36 -24.81
CA PHE A 3 20.01 22.18 -24.83
C PHE A 3 19.72 21.43 -26.14
N THR A 4 20.57 21.62 -27.15
CA THR A 4 20.51 20.85 -28.39
C THR A 4 20.97 19.43 -28.07
N ILE A 5 20.02 18.49 -28.03
CA ILE A 5 20.31 17.06 -27.83
C ILE A 5 21.23 16.60 -28.97
N ASN A 6 22.37 15.97 -28.63
CA ASN A 6 23.31 15.39 -29.60
C ASN A 6 22.54 14.46 -30.57
N PRO A 7 22.70 14.57 -31.91
CA PRO A 7 22.07 13.67 -32.87
C PRO A 7 22.20 12.18 -32.56
N GLU A 8 23.34 11.75 -32.01
CA GLU A 8 23.56 10.36 -31.57
C GLU A 8 22.65 9.96 -30.41
N ASN A 9 22.48 10.85 -29.42
CA ASN A 9 21.57 10.62 -28.29
C ASN A 9 20.11 10.57 -28.73
N LYS A 10 19.77 11.33 -29.78
CA LYS A 10 18.43 11.31 -30.37
C LYS A 10 18.15 10.01 -31.11
N GLN A 11 19.12 9.49 -31.86
CA GLN A 11 18.99 8.19 -32.53
C GLN A 11 18.88 7.06 -31.49
N LEU A 12 19.72 7.06 -30.47
CA LEU A 12 19.66 6.09 -29.38
C LEU A 12 18.30 6.09 -28.66
N GLU A 13 17.69 7.26 -28.46
CA GLU A 13 16.35 7.37 -27.88
C GLU A 13 15.26 6.81 -28.79
N ILE A 14 15.40 6.95 -30.10
CA ILE A 14 14.49 6.34 -31.09
C ILE A 14 14.63 4.82 -31.07
N ASP A 15 15.86 4.31 -31.08
CA ASP A 15 16.13 2.87 -31.12
C ASP A 15 15.59 2.18 -29.87
N ILE A 16 15.85 2.75 -28.68
CA ILE A 16 15.31 2.25 -27.40
C ILE A 16 13.79 2.29 -27.38
N GLN A 17 13.18 3.37 -27.89
CA GLN A 17 11.71 3.45 -27.94
C GLN A 17 11.14 2.38 -28.88
N GLN A 18 11.85 2.06 -29.97
CA GLN A 18 11.45 0.98 -30.87
C GLN A 18 11.50 -0.37 -30.15
N GLU A 19 12.56 -0.67 -29.40
CA GLU A 19 12.65 -1.90 -28.59
C GLU A 19 11.50 -2.01 -27.57
N ILE A 20 11.15 -0.90 -26.89
CA ILE A 20 10.01 -0.84 -25.98
C ILE A 20 8.69 -1.14 -26.72
N ASN A 21 8.50 -0.52 -27.90
CA ASN A 21 7.29 -0.73 -28.70
C ASN A 21 7.16 -2.18 -29.18
N GLU A 22 8.27 -2.80 -29.60
CA GLU A 22 8.30 -4.22 -29.98
C GLU A 22 7.91 -5.13 -28.81
N CYS A 23 8.40 -4.83 -27.60
CA CYS A 23 7.98 -5.55 -26.38
C CYS A 23 6.46 -5.40 -26.13
N LEU A 24 5.92 -4.19 -26.29
CA LEU A 24 4.49 -3.92 -26.12
C LEU A 24 3.62 -4.65 -27.15
N ASP A 25 4.05 -4.66 -28.41
CA ASP A 25 3.32 -5.31 -29.51
C ASP A 25 3.32 -6.85 -29.36
N ASN A 26 4.41 -7.41 -28.83
CA ASN A 26 4.54 -8.86 -28.59
C ASN A 26 4.02 -9.31 -27.21
N PHE A 27 3.52 -8.39 -26.38
CA PHE A 27 3.17 -8.63 -24.98
C PHE A 27 4.32 -9.21 -24.14
N GLU A 28 5.55 -8.84 -24.47
CA GLU A 28 6.74 -9.21 -23.72
C GLU A 28 6.98 -8.19 -22.62
N SER A 29 6.93 -8.63 -21.37
CA SER A 29 7.16 -7.72 -20.25
C SER A 29 8.63 -7.29 -20.20
N PHE A 30 8.87 -6.04 -19.85
CA PHE A 30 10.18 -5.40 -19.94
C PHE A 30 10.49 -4.53 -18.73
N CYS A 31 11.77 -4.30 -18.50
CA CYS A 31 12.29 -3.31 -17.57
C CYS A 31 13.18 -2.35 -18.35
N PHE A 32 12.86 -1.06 -18.29
CA PHE A 32 13.62 0.03 -18.87
C PHE A 32 14.46 0.71 -17.78
N ASP A 33 15.74 0.37 -17.73
CA ASP A 33 16.71 0.92 -16.78
C ASP A 33 17.43 2.11 -17.41
N ALA A 34 17.14 3.31 -16.91
CA ALA A 34 17.67 4.55 -17.46
C ALA A 34 18.01 5.57 -16.36
N GLY A 35 19.19 6.19 -16.46
CA GLY A 35 19.65 7.21 -15.51
C GLY A 35 18.69 8.39 -15.30
N ALA A 36 18.89 9.17 -14.24
CA ALA A 36 18.12 10.40 -14.04
C ALA A 36 18.26 11.33 -15.25
N GLY A 37 17.15 11.89 -15.73
CA GLY A 37 17.13 12.74 -16.92
C GLY A 37 17.27 12.00 -18.26
N ALA A 38 17.31 10.66 -18.28
CA ALA A 38 17.46 9.86 -19.50
C ALA A 38 16.17 9.74 -20.36
N GLY A 39 15.08 10.40 -19.94
CA GLY A 39 13.82 10.45 -20.70
C GLY A 39 12.76 9.42 -20.31
N LYS A 40 12.80 8.84 -19.09
CA LYS A 40 11.82 7.82 -18.63
C LYS A 40 10.35 8.25 -18.81
N THR A 41 10.00 9.43 -18.30
CA THR A 41 8.63 9.98 -18.44
C THR A 41 8.25 10.18 -19.91
N TYR A 42 9.21 10.53 -20.77
CA TYR A 42 8.99 10.65 -22.21
C TYR A 42 8.78 9.27 -22.86
N ALA A 43 9.58 8.27 -22.51
CA ALA A 43 9.41 6.90 -22.98
C ALA A 43 8.07 6.29 -22.52
N LEU A 44 7.65 6.54 -21.27
CA LEU A 44 6.35 6.15 -20.74
C LEU A 44 5.22 6.77 -21.57
N GLN A 45 5.29 8.07 -21.83
CA GLN A 45 4.31 8.78 -22.65
C GLN A 45 4.26 8.19 -24.06
N LYS A 46 5.41 7.98 -24.71
CA LYS A 46 5.50 7.43 -26.06
C LYS A 46 4.98 6.00 -26.15
N SER A 47 5.19 5.21 -25.11
CA SER A 47 4.62 3.87 -24.97
C SER A 47 3.09 3.92 -24.94
N ILE A 48 2.51 4.81 -24.14
CA ILE A 48 1.05 4.99 -24.09
C ILE A 48 0.51 5.47 -25.44
N GLU A 49 1.16 6.44 -26.08
CA GLU A 49 0.79 6.94 -27.41
C GLU A 49 0.85 5.84 -28.48
N HIS A 50 1.87 4.97 -28.43
CA HIS A 50 2.01 3.82 -29.32
C HIS A 50 0.86 2.84 -29.17
N ILE A 51 0.58 2.39 -27.95
CA ILE A 51 -0.53 1.45 -27.66
C ILE A 51 -1.88 2.05 -28.08
N LEU A 52 -2.12 3.33 -27.80
CA LEU A 52 -3.36 4.00 -28.22
C LEU A 52 -3.51 4.06 -29.74
N LYS A 53 -2.40 4.17 -30.47
CA LYS A 53 -2.38 4.22 -31.93
C LYS A 53 -2.60 2.84 -32.57
N SER A 54 -2.00 1.79 -32.01
CA SER A 54 -2.11 0.42 -32.52
C SER A 54 -3.39 -0.28 -32.06
N GLU A 55 -3.70 -0.22 -30.75
CA GLU A 55 -4.71 -1.04 -30.10
C GLU A 55 -5.89 -0.24 -29.50
N GLY A 56 -5.87 1.08 -29.61
CA GLY A 56 -6.82 1.96 -28.92
C GLY A 56 -8.30 1.68 -29.20
N GLU A 57 -8.66 1.31 -30.43
CA GLU A 57 -10.04 0.95 -30.79
C GLU A 57 -10.45 -0.42 -30.24
N ILE A 58 -9.54 -1.41 -30.27
CA ILE A 58 -9.76 -2.74 -29.70
C ILE A 58 -9.98 -2.63 -28.18
N LEU A 59 -9.13 -1.85 -27.49
CA LEU A 59 -9.27 -1.61 -26.06
C LEU A 59 -10.63 -0.98 -25.71
N LYS A 60 -11.13 -0.04 -26.51
CA LYS A 60 -12.45 0.57 -26.30
C LYS A 60 -13.57 -0.45 -26.47
N LEU A 61 -13.56 -1.23 -27.54
CA LEU A 61 -14.59 -2.24 -27.84
C LEU A 61 -14.64 -3.34 -26.78
N SER A 62 -13.48 -3.74 -26.25
CA SER A 62 -13.35 -4.76 -25.21
C SER A 62 -13.47 -4.21 -23.78
N ASN A 63 -13.75 -2.91 -23.61
CA ASN A 63 -13.78 -2.21 -22.33
C ASN A 63 -12.49 -2.38 -21.49
N GLN A 64 -11.37 -2.53 -22.17
CA GLN A 64 -10.03 -2.63 -21.58
C GLN A 64 -9.40 -1.24 -21.46
N LYS A 65 -8.41 -1.13 -20.58
CA LYS A 65 -7.70 0.12 -20.28
C LYS A 65 -6.20 -0.12 -20.20
N ILE A 66 -5.42 0.87 -20.59
CA ILE A 66 -4.01 0.96 -20.25
C ILE A 66 -3.92 1.45 -18.81
N LEU A 67 -3.21 0.73 -17.95
CA LEU A 67 -2.94 1.14 -16.58
C LEU A 67 -1.55 1.75 -16.47
N CYS A 68 -1.48 3.01 -16.03
CA CYS A 68 -0.24 3.70 -15.72
C CYS A 68 -0.19 3.99 -14.21
N ILE A 69 0.77 3.39 -13.51
CA ILE A 69 1.01 3.58 -12.09
C ILE A 69 2.20 4.51 -11.89
N THR A 70 2.05 5.47 -10.99
CA THR A 70 3.12 6.36 -10.54
C THR A 70 3.24 6.34 -9.03
N TYR A 71 4.39 6.74 -8.49
CA TYR A 71 4.60 6.77 -7.03
C TYR A 71 3.94 7.99 -6.37
N THR A 72 3.90 9.14 -7.05
CA THR A 72 3.41 10.41 -6.45
C THR A 72 2.23 11.00 -7.21
N ASN A 73 1.39 11.74 -6.49
CA ASN A 73 0.30 12.51 -7.11
C ASN A 73 0.83 13.59 -8.09
N ALA A 74 2.04 14.11 -7.87
CA ALA A 74 2.64 15.08 -8.78
C ALA A 74 2.96 14.43 -10.14
N ALA A 75 3.62 13.26 -10.15
CA ALA A 75 3.91 12.51 -11.36
C ALA A 75 2.63 12.06 -12.07
N LYS A 76 1.64 11.57 -11.32
CA LYS A 76 0.29 11.25 -11.84
C LYS A 76 -0.30 12.43 -12.62
N ASN A 77 -0.32 13.62 -12.01
CA ASN A 77 -0.90 14.82 -12.62
C ASN A 77 -0.10 15.29 -13.83
N GLU A 78 1.22 15.22 -13.77
CA GLU A 78 2.09 15.55 -14.91
C GLU A 78 1.82 14.67 -16.13
N ILE A 79 1.66 13.36 -15.94
CA ILE A 79 1.31 12.43 -17.02
C ILE A 79 -0.10 12.73 -17.56
N LEU A 80 -1.07 12.99 -16.68
CA LEU A 80 -2.44 13.34 -17.08
C LEU A 80 -2.49 14.63 -17.91
N ASP A 81 -1.75 15.67 -17.51
CA ASP A 81 -1.69 16.94 -18.23
C ASP A 81 -1.10 16.79 -19.63
N ARG A 82 -0.14 15.88 -19.80
CA ARG A 82 0.51 15.59 -21.09
C ARG A 82 -0.35 14.73 -22.02
N LEU A 83 -0.98 13.68 -21.50
CA LEU A 83 -1.82 12.77 -22.29
C LEU A 83 -3.19 13.36 -22.65
N GLY A 84 -3.66 14.34 -21.87
CA GLY A 84 -5.02 14.86 -21.96
C GLY A 84 -6.06 13.82 -21.50
N LYS A 85 -7.34 14.14 -21.71
CA LYS A 85 -8.44 13.27 -21.30
C LYS A 85 -8.63 12.12 -22.30
N ASN A 86 -8.15 10.93 -21.95
CA ASN A 86 -8.39 9.71 -22.72
C ASN A 86 -9.09 8.64 -21.85
N SER A 87 -10.28 8.21 -22.27
CA SER A 87 -11.06 7.22 -21.53
C SER A 87 -10.43 5.83 -21.50
N SER A 88 -9.45 5.55 -22.35
CA SER A 88 -8.77 4.24 -22.43
C SER A 88 -7.53 4.14 -21.55
N VAL A 89 -7.16 5.21 -20.83
CA VAL A 89 -5.98 5.23 -19.95
C VAL A 89 -6.42 5.53 -18.52
N VAL A 90 -5.93 4.73 -17.58
CA VAL A 90 -6.07 4.96 -16.14
C VAL A 90 -4.69 5.33 -15.60
N VAL A 91 -4.52 6.58 -15.18
CA VAL A 91 -3.29 7.05 -14.52
C VAL A 91 -3.59 7.21 -13.03
N SER A 92 -2.83 6.54 -12.16
CA SER A 92 -3.11 6.52 -10.72
C SER A 92 -1.83 6.39 -9.91
N THR A 93 -1.92 6.69 -8.60
CA THR A 93 -0.95 6.15 -7.64
C THR A 93 -1.25 4.68 -7.36
N ILE A 94 -0.27 3.92 -6.89
CA ILE A 94 -0.46 2.49 -6.58
C ILE A 94 -1.54 2.25 -5.53
N HIS A 95 -1.55 3.02 -4.45
CA HIS A 95 -2.51 2.87 -3.36
C HIS A 95 -3.94 3.21 -3.80
N GLU A 96 -4.12 4.30 -4.54
CA GLU A 96 -5.42 4.70 -5.08
C GLU A 96 -5.98 3.63 -6.02
N PHE A 97 -5.13 3.08 -6.90
CA PHE A 97 -5.53 2.04 -7.83
C PHE A 97 -5.88 0.73 -7.10
N LEU A 98 -5.00 0.24 -6.23
CA LEU A 98 -5.21 -1.00 -5.50
C LEU A 98 -6.47 -0.93 -4.64
N TRP A 99 -6.67 0.18 -3.90
CA TRP A 99 -7.91 0.37 -3.16
C TRP A 99 -9.14 0.38 -4.07
N GLY A 100 -9.09 1.13 -5.17
CA GLY A 100 -10.18 1.16 -6.16
C GLY A 100 -10.51 -0.22 -6.73
N PHE A 101 -9.51 -1.10 -6.84
CA PHE A 101 -9.66 -2.47 -7.32
C PHE A 101 -10.25 -3.41 -6.26
N ILE A 102 -9.75 -3.38 -5.02
CA ILE A 102 -10.14 -4.36 -3.99
C ILE A 102 -11.30 -3.91 -3.09
N ALA A 103 -11.67 -2.62 -3.08
CA ALA A 103 -12.68 -2.08 -2.16
C ALA A 103 -14.06 -2.75 -2.26
N ILE A 104 -14.39 -3.30 -3.43
CA ILE A 104 -15.64 -4.06 -3.63
C ILE A 104 -15.62 -5.43 -2.95
N GLN A 105 -14.43 -6.00 -2.70
CA GLN A 105 -14.22 -7.31 -2.09
C GLN A 105 -14.30 -7.25 -0.56
N GLN A 106 -15.39 -6.69 -0.02
CA GLN A 106 -15.53 -6.45 1.42
C GLN A 106 -15.51 -7.72 2.27
N GLU A 107 -15.96 -8.86 1.73
CA GLU A 107 -15.88 -10.14 2.42
C GLU A 107 -14.41 -10.57 2.63
N LEU A 108 -13.62 -10.55 1.56
CA LEU A 108 -12.18 -10.88 1.62
C LEU A 108 -11.40 -9.88 2.50
N LEU A 109 -11.72 -8.60 2.36
CA LEU A 109 -11.17 -7.53 3.20
C LEU A 109 -11.48 -7.76 4.68
N THR A 110 -12.70 -8.21 5.01
CA THR A 110 -13.11 -8.46 6.39
C THR A 110 -12.36 -9.65 7.00
N GLU A 111 -12.10 -10.70 6.21
CA GLU A 111 -11.28 -11.82 6.67
C GLU A 111 -9.83 -11.42 6.91
N GLU A 112 -9.21 -10.65 6.00
CA GLU A 112 -7.87 -10.10 6.22
C GLU A 112 -7.85 -9.15 7.43
N HIS A 113 -8.92 -8.39 7.63
CA HIS A 113 -9.07 -7.52 8.78
C HIS A 113 -9.13 -8.28 10.10
N LYS A 114 -9.91 -9.36 10.13
CA LYS A 114 -9.98 -10.28 11.27
C LYS A 114 -8.61 -10.86 11.60
N ASN A 115 -7.87 -11.33 10.59
CA ASN A 115 -6.54 -11.90 10.76
C ASN A 115 -5.54 -10.87 11.31
N LYS A 116 -5.57 -9.64 10.79
CA LYS A 116 -4.77 -8.52 11.28
C LYS A 116 -5.08 -8.20 12.74
N ILE A 117 -6.37 -8.14 13.12
CA ILE A 117 -6.79 -7.88 14.51
C ILE A 117 -6.26 -8.97 15.44
N LYS A 118 -6.37 -10.25 15.06
CA LYS A 118 -5.82 -11.37 15.86
C LYS A 118 -4.32 -11.23 16.09
N GLY A 119 -3.55 -10.98 15.03
CA GLY A 119 -2.11 -10.77 15.14
C GLY A 119 -1.74 -9.55 15.99
N GLU A 120 -2.50 -8.45 15.92
CA GLU A 120 -2.29 -7.29 16.79
C GLU A 120 -2.66 -7.57 18.25
N LEU A 121 -3.71 -8.35 18.51
CA LEU A 121 -4.07 -8.80 19.86
C LEU A 121 -2.96 -9.64 20.49
N GLU A 122 -2.35 -10.57 19.74
CA GLU A 122 -1.22 -11.38 20.20
C GLU A 122 0.00 -10.50 20.57
N LYS A 123 0.35 -9.53 19.72
CA LYS A 123 1.44 -8.57 20.01
C LYS A 123 1.15 -7.74 21.24
N ILE A 124 -0.09 -7.28 21.41
CA ILE A 124 -0.51 -6.51 22.59
C ILE A 124 -0.43 -7.38 23.84
N GLU A 125 -0.83 -8.66 23.76
CA GLU A 125 -0.74 -9.58 24.89
C GLU A 125 0.70 -9.76 25.36
N GLN A 126 1.65 -9.91 24.43
CA GLN A 126 3.07 -10.00 24.75
C GLN A 126 3.58 -8.71 25.43
N LYS A 127 3.15 -7.54 24.97
CA LYS A 127 3.49 -6.24 25.60
C LYS A 127 2.93 -6.10 27.00
N ILE A 128 1.67 -6.50 27.20
CA ILE A 128 1.01 -6.51 28.50
C ILE A 128 1.77 -7.43 29.44
N ASN A 129 2.08 -8.66 29.03
CA ASN A 129 2.77 -9.64 29.86
C ASN A 129 4.21 -9.20 30.20
N GLY A 130 4.91 -8.56 29.25
CA GLY A 130 6.26 -8.01 29.46
C GLY A 130 6.31 -6.71 30.26
N ASN A 131 5.17 -6.08 30.58
CA ASN A 131 5.14 -4.86 31.36
C ASN A 131 5.37 -5.15 32.86
N SER A 132 6.14 -4.31 33.55
CA SER A 132 6.43 -4.45 34.99
C SER A 132 5.19 -4.44 35.90
N LEU A 133 4.05 -3.94 35.41
CA LEU A 133 2.79 -3.91 36.16
C LEU A 133 1.98 -5.21 36.05
N SER A 134 2.30 -6.10 35.10
CA SER A 134 1.52 -7.30 34.80
C SER A 134 1.42 -8.28 35.97
N SER A 135 2.47 -8.37 36.80
CA SER A 135 2.57 -9.27 37.95
C SER A 135 1.85 -8.77 39.21
N ASN A 136 1.56 -7.46 39.30
CA ASN A 136 1.13 -6.80 40.53
C ASN A 136 -0.35 -6.36 40.49
N VAL A 137 -1.03 -6.65 39.38
CA VAL A 137 -2.38 -6.19 39.12
C VAL A 137 -3.34 -7.36 39.28
N GLU A 138 -4.28 -7.26 40.24
CA GLU A 138 -5.49 -8.09 40.21
C GLU A 138 -6.27 -7.72 38.96
N GLN A 139 -6.22 -8.61 37.96
CA GLN A 139 -6.57 -8.26 36.60
C GLN A 139 -8.00 -7.77 36.44
N ASN A 140 -8.95 -8.16 37.29
CA ASN A 140 -10.35 -7.80 37.10
C ASN A 140 -10.66 -6.39 37.62
N GLU A 141 -10.35 -6.10 38.89
CA GLU A 141 -10.66 -4.81 39.52
C GLU A 141 -9.89 -3.65 38.87
N PHE A 142 -8.62 -3.87 38.52
CA PHE A 142 -7.84 -2.88 37.79
C PHE A 142 -8.41 -2.65 36.39
N ARG A 143 -8.75 -3.72 35.65
CA ARG A 143 -9.33 -3.61 34.30
C ARG A 143 -10.65 -2.87 34.32
N GLU A 144 -11.53 -3.16 35.27
CA GLU A 144 -12.81 -2.47 35.42
C GLU A 144 -12.59 -0.95 35.59
N ARG A 145 -11.67 -0.55 36.48
CA ARG A 145 -11.36 0.87 36.69
C ARG A 145 -10.72 1.55 35.48
N ILE A 146 -9.84 0.88 34.73
CA ILE A 146 -9.18 1.50 33.58
C ILE A 146 -10.02 1.48 32.29
N CYS A 147 -11.04 0.63 32.23
CA CYS A 147 -12.02 0.61 31.15
C CYS A 147 -13.21 1.55 31.41
N ASP A 148 -13.31 2.14 32.59
CA ASP A 148 -14.30 3.17 32.91
C ASP A 148 -14.16 4.39 31.99
N GLU A 149 -15.29 4.91 31.50
CA GLU A 149 -15.29 6.02 30.55
C GLU A 149 -14.77 7.32 31.16
N ASP A 150 -15.07 7.59 32.43
CA ASP A 150 -14.65 8.81 33.10
C ASP A 150 -13.17 8.77 33.44
N PHE A 151 -12.67 7.61 33.86
CA PHE A 151 -11.22 7.37 33.97
C PHE A 151 -10.53 7.61 32.63
N LEU A 152 -11.01 7.03 31.52
CA LEU A 152 -10.37 7.19 30.22
C LEU A 152 -10.35 8.65 29.75
N LYS A 153 -11.42 9.41 29.99
CA LYS A 153 -11.45 10.87 29.71
C LYS A 153 -10.35 11.59 30.47
N VAL A 154 -10.24 11.35 31.78
CA VAL A 154 -9.21 11.95 32.63
C VAL A 154 -7.82 11.51 32.17
N PHE A 155 -7.59 10.21 31.99
CA PHE A 155 -6.33 9.63 31.57
C PHE A 155 -5.82 10.24 30.26
N TYR A 156 -6.65 10.30 29.21
CA TYR A 156 -6.21 10.84 27.92
C TYR A 156 -5.95 12.35 27.99
N SER A 157 -6.67 13.11 28.81
CA SER A 157 -6.44 14.55 29.02
C SER A 157 -5.04 14.86 29.58
N VAL A 158 -4.47 13.95 30.39
CA VAL A 158 -3.13 14.13 31.00
C VAL A 158 -2.07 13.19 30.43
N SER A 159 -2.40 12.32 29.46
CA SER A 159 -1.53 11.24 28.96
C SER A 159 -0.19 11.72 28.36
N SER A 160 -0.13 12.99 27.94
CA SER A 160 1.07 13.65 27.39
C SER A 160 1.73 14.63 28.37
N SER A 161 1.18 14.79 29.59
CA SER A 161 1.68 15.76 30.58
C SER A 161 2.98 15.29 31.25
N PRO A 162 3.71 16.16 31.98
CA PRO A 162 4.85 15.76 32.80
C PRO A 162 4.48 14.70 33.86
N ALA A 163 5.44 13.86 34.23
CA ALA A 163 5.21 12.74 35.15
C ALA A 163 4.60 13.16 36.49
N LYS A 164 5.04 14.28 37.07
CA LYS A 164 4.51 14.81 38.33
C LYS A 164 3.02 15.12 38.24
N THR A 165 2.64 15.95 37.27
CA THR A 165 1.24 16.33 37.01
C THR A 165 0.36 15.11 36.74
N PHE A 166 0.86 14.15 35.95
CA PHE A 166 0.16 12.91 35.69
C PHE A 166 -0.13 12.12 36.98
N LYS A 167 0.86 11.96 37.87
CA LYS A 167 0.68 11.24 39.14
C LYS A 167 -0.35 11.92 40.03
N GLU A 168 -0.28 13.24 40.15
CA GLU A 168 -1.22 14.03 40.97
C GLU A 168 -2.67 13.87 40.49
N VAL A 169 -2.90 13.98 39.18
CA VAL A 169 -4.25 13.86 38.60
C VAL A 169 -4.78 12.43 38.69
N ILE A 170 -4.00 11.42 38.35
CA ILE A 170 -4.46 10.02 38.40
C ILE A 170 -4.71 9.58 39.85
N LYS A 171 -3.85 9.97 40.80
CA LYS A 171 -4.06 9.71 42.22
C LYS A 171 -5.28 10.46 42.77
N GLY A 172 -5.52 11.68 42.30
CA GLY A 172 -6.69 12.48 42.68
C GLY A 172 -8.01 11.94 42.12
N PHE A 173 -7.97 11.22 41.00
CA PHE A 173 -9.14 10.52 40.45
C PHE A 173 -9.49 9.28 41.27
N ASP A 174 -8.52 8.40 41.52
CA ASP A 174 -8.70 7.23 42.38
C ASP A 174 -7.38 6.86 43.07
N GLU A 175 -7.40 6.85 44.40
CA GLU A 175 -6.22 6.53 45.21
C GLU A 175 -5.73 5.09 44.99
N TYR A 176 -6.60 4.20 44.50
CA TYR A 176 -6.27 2.83 44.07
C TYR A 176 -5.07 2.77 43.14
N PHE A 177 -4.87 3.77 42.27
CA PHE A 177 -3.77 3.76 41.32
C PHE A 177 -2.39 4.05 41.92
N SER A 178 -2.32 4.55 43.16
CA SER A 178 -1.08 4.99 43.81
C SER A 178 0.07 3.96 43.75
N PRO A 179 -0.14 2.66 44.00
CA PRO A 179 0.92 1.65 43.96
C PRO A 179 1.50 1.43 42.56
N TYR A 180 0.73 1.72 41.50
CA TYR A 180 1.07 1.44 40.11
C TYR A 180 1.75 2.61 39.39
N LEU A 181 1.88 3.76 40.07
CA LEU A 181 2.42 5.00 39.52
C LEU A 181 3.92 5.20 39.76
N SER A 182 4.65 4.15 40.16
CA SER A 182 6.11 4.20 40.33
C SER A 182 6.80 4.62 39.03
N SER A 183 6.46 3.98 37.91
CA SER A 183 6.84 4.34 36.54
C SER A 183 5.64 4.85 35.75
N VAL A 184 5.56 6.17 35.54
CA VAL A 184 4.49 6.80 34.75
C VAL A 184 4.46 6.28 33.31
N LYS A 185 5.63 6.05 32.71
CA LYS A 185 5.72 5.50 31.36
C LYS A 185 5.10 4.11 31.29
N SER A 186 5.52 3.21 32.19
CA SER A 186 5.01 1.84 32.24
C SER A 186 3.50 1.81 32.45
N PHE A 187 2.97 2.67 33.34
CA PHE A 187 1.53 2.80 33.56
C PHE A 187 0.78 3.30 32.32
N ARG A 188 1.28 4.35 31.67
CA ARG A 188 0.67 4.88 30.44
C ARG A 188 0.60 3.84 29.34
N ASP A 189 1.71 3.15 29.11
CA ASP A 189 1.80 2.14 28.06
C ASP A 189 0.87 0.96 28.38
N PHE A 190 0.83 0.52 29.65
CA PHE A 190 -0.05 -0.57 30.10
C PHE A 190 -1.54 -0.24 29.92
N VAL A 191 -1.99 0.95 30.36
CA VAL A 191 -3.39 1.39 30.19
C VAL A 191 -3.75 1.52 28.71
N LYS A 192 -2.85 2.09 27.89
CA LYS A 192 -3.06 2.20 26.43
C LYS A 192 -3.19 0.84 25.76
N ASP A 193 -2.32 -0.10 26.11
CA ASP A 193 -2.32 -1.45 25.55
C ASP A 193 -3.58 -2.23 25.97
N ILE A 194 -4.01 -2.14 27.25
CA ILE A 194 -5.25 -2.78 27.71
C ILE A 194 -6.48 -2.18 27.02
N ASN A 195 -6.58 -0.85 26.95
CA ASN A 195 -7.71 -0.19 26.29
C ASN A 195 -7.76 -0.56 24.79
N LYS A 196 -6.60 -0.60 24.12
CA LYS A 196 -6.51 -1.04 22.73
C LYS A 196 -6.95 -2.50 22.58
N LYS A 197 -6.48 -3.41 23.46
CA LYS A 197 -6.89 -4.83 23.48
C LYS A 197 -8.41 -4.95 23.61
N TYR A 198 -9.02 -4.20 24.54
CA TYR A 198 -10.45 -4.22 24.78
C TYR A 198 -11.25 -3.79 23.52
N LYS A 199 -10.89 -2.67 22.90
CA LYS A 199 -11.54 -2.17 21.67
C LYS A 199 -11.42 -3.14 20.50
N LEU A 200 -10.23 -3.72 20.31
CA LEU A 200 -10.00 -4.74 19.27
C LEU A 200 -10.79 -6.03 19.56
N GLY A 201 -10.91 -6.44 20.83
CA GLY A 201 -11.71 -7.59 21.22
C GLY A 201 -13.20 -7.41 20.94
N ILE A 202 -13.76 -6.21 21.17
CA ILE A 202 -15.12 -5.88 20.75
C ILE A 202 -15.25 -6.00 19.24
N THR A 203 -14.34 -5.37 18.50
CA THR A 203 -14.36 -5.35 17.04
C THR A 203 -14.29 -6.76 16.46
N LEU A 204 -13.45 -7.63 17.02
CA LEU A 204 -13.35 -9.02 16.61
C LEU A 204 -14.68 -9.78 16.79
N LYS A 205 -15.35 -9.60 17.94
CA LYS A 205 -16.69 -10.16 18.18
C LYS A 205 -17.71 -9.64 17.17
N GLU A 206 -17.68 -8.35 16.85
CA GLU A 206 -18.58 -7.78 15.84
C GLU A 206 -18.41 -8.41 14.45
N ILE A 207 -17.17 -8.72 14.06
CA ILE A 207 -16.87 -9.42 12.81
C ILE A 207 -17.42 -10.84 12.86
N GLU A 208 -17.21 -11.56 13.96
CA GLU A 208 -17.69 -12.94 14.16
C GLU A 208 -19.22 -13.02 14.17
N ASP A 209 -19.88 -12.02 14.74
CA ASP A 209 -21.34 -11.83 14.72
C ASP A 209 -21.88 -11.36 13.35
N LYS A 210 -21.02 -11.24 12.34
CA LYS A 210 -21.35 -10.80 10.97
C LYS A 210 -22.06 -9.43 10.92
N LYS A 211 -21.66 -8.49 11.79
CA LYS A 211 -22.17 -7.12 11.71
C LYS A 211 -21.72 -6.46 10.41
N SER A 212 -22.62 -5.71 9.78
CA SER A 212 -22.40 -5.10 8.46
C SER A 212 -21.56 -3.81 8.51
N LYS A 213 -20.31 -3.92 8.95
CA LYS A 213 -19.30 -2.83 8.86
C LYS A 213 -18.38 -3.07 7.67
N LYS A 214 -17.84 -1.98 7.10
CA LYS A 214 -16.96 -2.03 5.93
C LYS A 214 -15.56 -1.60 6.30
N VAL A 215 -14.58 -2.31 5.76
CA VAL A 215 -13.17 -1.85 5.78
C VAL A 215 -13.07 -0.61 4.90
N ILE A 216 -12.35 0.39 5.41
CA ILE A 216 -12.14 1.68 4.75
C ILE A 216 -10.66 1.99 4.77
N TYR A 217 -10.11 2.32 3.60
CA TYR A 217 -8.77 2.86 3.49
C TYR A 217 -8.79 4.40 3.64
N ASN A 218 -7.85 4.93 4.43
CA ASN A 218 -7.68 6.37 4.60
C ASN A 218 -6.31 6.83 4.08
N PRO A 219 -6.26 7.58 2.96
CA PRO A 219 -4.99 7.99 2.35
C PRO A 219 -4.23 9.07 3.15
N VAL A 220 -4.88 9.72 4.13
CA VAL A 220 -4.30 10.84 4.90
C VAL A 220 -3.56 10.36 6.16
N GLN A 221 -3.91 9.18 6.69
CA GLN A 221 -3.38 8.70 7.97
C GLN A 221 -2.49 7.47 7.76
N ASN A 222 -1.22 7.58 8.17
CA ASN A 222 -0.29 6.46 8.09
C ASN A 222 -0.34 5.53 9.32
N ARG A 223 -1.52 5.39 9.94
CA ARG A 223 -1.72 4.51 11.10
C ARG A 223 -3.08 3.87 11.03
N ASP A 224 -3.12 2.57 11.31
CA ASP A 224 -4.38 1.84 11.42
C ASP A 224 -5.22 2.33 12.61
N LYS A 225 -6.54 2.32 12.41
CA LYS A 225 -7.55 2.35 13.48
C LYS A 225 -8.46 1.15 13.26
N LEU A 226 -7.91 -0.04 13.54
CA LEU A 226 -8.57 -1.31 13.25
C LEU A 226 -9.91 -1.43 13.99
N GLU A 227 -10.02 -0.85 15.19
CA GLU A 227 -11.29 -0.80 15.94
C GLU A 227 -12.41 -0.05 15.19
N ASN A 228 -12.05 0.80 14.24
CA ASN A 228 -12.96 1.57 13.39
C ASN A 228 -12.98 1.05 11.94
N TYR A 229 -12.38 -0.11 11.65
CA TYR A 229 -12.26 -0.68 10.30
C TYR A 229 -11.46 0.22 9.35
N VAL A 230 -10.62 1.11 9.87
CA VAL A 230 -9.79 2.02 9.05
C VAL A 230 -8.36 1.50 8.95
N ILE A 231 -7.87 1.31 7.73
CA ILE A 231 -6.53 0.80 7.44
C ILE A 231 -5.61 1.87 6.85
N SER A 232 -4.32 1.74 7.12
CA SER A 232 -3.22 2.56 6.58
C SER A 232 -2.79 2.13 5.18
N HIS A 233 -1.83 2.85 4.60
CA HIS A 233 -1.14 2.48 3.36
C HIS A 233 -0.49 1.08 3.44
N ASP A 234 0.31 0.84 4.47
CA ASP A 234 1.02 -0.45 4.63
C ASP A 234 0.04 -1.63 4.75
N THR A 235 -1.04 -1.44 5.52
CA THR A 235 -2.06 -2.49 5.69
C THR A 235 -2.88 -2.70 4.42
N LEU A 236 -3.13 -1.65 3.64
CA LEU A 236 -3.74 -1.78 2.31
C LEU A 236 -2.88 -2.66 1.40
N LEU A 237 -1.57 -2.42 1.32
CA LEU A 237 -0.68 -3.22 0.47
C LEU A 237 -0.65 -4.69 0.90
N LEU A 238 -0.58 -4.95 2.20
CA LEU A 238 -0.65 -6.31 2.75
C LEU A 238 -1.96 -7.03 2.39
N TYR A 239 -3.10 -6.34 2.53
CA TYR A 239 -4.39 -6.95 2.19
C TYR A 239 -4.49 -7.22 0.69
N CYS A 240 -4.05 -6.28 -0.14
CA CYS A 240 -4.04 -6.45 -1.59
C CYS A 240 -3.18 -7.65 -2.02
N GLU A 241 -2.00 -7.80 -1.43
CA GLU A 241 -1.11 -8.92 -1.71
C GLU A 241 -1.80 -10.24 -1.39
N ASN A 242 -2.24 -10.44 -0.14
CA ASN A 242 -2.88 -11.67 0.29
C ASN A 242 -4.12 -12.01 -0.56
N ILE A 243 -4.96 -11.01 -0.84
CA ILE A 243 -6.21 -11.18 -1.58
C ILE A 243 -5.93 -11.50 -3.06
N ILE A 244 -5.10 -10.71 -3.75
CA ILE A 244 -4.90 -10.85 -5.19
C ILE A 244 -4.06 -12.10 -5.49
N THR A 245 -3.00 -12.36 -4.74
CA THR A 245 -2.13 -13.53 -4.95
C THR A 245 -2.88 -14.85 -4.70
N SER A 246 -3.87 -14.86 -3.80
CA SER A 246 -4.66 -16.07 -3.49
C SER A 246 -5.85 -16.29 -4.45
N GLN A 247 -6.34 -15.23 -5.12
CA GLN A 247 -7.60 -15.30 -5.87
C GLN A 247 -7.39 -15.21 -7.39
N ASN A 248 -7.37 -16.36 -8.06
CA ASN A 248 -7.24 -16.45 -9.52
C ASN A 248 -8.30 -15.65 -10.29
N LEU A 249 -9.52 -15.52 -9.76
CA LEU A 249 -10.56 -14.70 -10.36
C LEU A 249 -10.17 -13.22 -10.39
N LEU A 250 -9.56 -12.70 -9.32
CA LEU A 250 -9.12 -11.31 -9.26
C LEU A 250 -7.95 -11.06 -10.19
N LYS A 251 -6.99 -12.00 -10.29
CA LYS A 251 -5.90 -11.92 -11.27
C LYS A 251 -6.45 -11.85 -12.69
N ARG A 252 -7.41 -12.72 -13.03
CA ARG A 252 -8.08 -12.71 -14.33
C ARG A 252 -8.81 -11.39 -14.59
N LEU A 253 -9.63 -10.92 -13.63
CA LEU A 253 -10.36 -9.65 -13.77
C LEU A 253 -9.40 -8.46 -13.94
N PHE A 254 -8.24 -8.51 -13.29
CA PHE A 254 -7.20 -7.51 -13.46
C PHE A 254 -6.64 -7.56 -14.88
N SER A 255 -6.09 -8.70 -15.30
CA SER A 255 -5.41 -8.85 -16.59
C SER A 255 -6.37 -8.67 -17.77
N ASP A 256 -7.64 -9.05 -17.62
CA ASP A 256 -8.68 -8.84 -18.63
C ASP A 256 -8.95 -7.36 -18.82
N ARG A 257 -8.99 -6.59 -17.72
CA ARG A 257 -9.32 -5.16 -17.76
C ARG A 257 -8.12 -4.29 -18.11
N TYR A 258 -6.91 -4.71 -17.73
CA TYR A 258 -5.68 -3.96 -17.85
C TYR A 258 -4.58 -4.78 -18.56
N PRO A 259 -4.72 -5.05 -19.88
CA PRO A 259 -3.76 -5.85 -20.63
C PRO A 259 -2.38 -5.17 -20.75
N TYR A 260 -2.31 -3.85 -20.60
CA TYR A 260 -1.07 -3.07 -20.59
C TYR A 260 -0.92 -2.38 -19.23
N VAL A 261 0.14 -2.73 -18.50
CA VAL A 261 0.49 -2.13 -17.20
C VAL A 261 1.86 -1.47 -17.31
N LEU A 262 1.91 -0.16 -17.09
CA LEU A 262 3.14 0.61 -17.11
C LEU A 262 3.35 1.21 -15.72
N VAL A 263 4.51 0.96 -15.12
CA VAL A 263 4.82 1.41 -13.76
C VAL A 263 6.07 2.29 -13.78
N ASP A 264 5.90 3.53 -13.35
CA ASP A 264 6.96 4.53 -13.24
C ASP A 264 7.58 4.51 -11.84
N GLU A 265 8.89 4.73 -11.76
CA GLU A 265 9.67 4.79 -10.51
C GLU A 265 9.52 3.54 -9.63
N TYR A 266 9.66 2.37 -10.25
CA TYR A 266 9.45 1.08 -9.58
C TYR A 266 10.44 0.82 -8.42
N GLN A 267 11.63 1.42 -8.39
CA GLN A 267 12.58 1.23 -7.28
C GLN A 267 12.06 1.70 -5.90
N ASP A 268 11.08 2.59 -5.88
CA ASP A 268 10.44 3.10 -4.67
C ASP A 268 9.18 2.28 -4.28
N THR A 269 8.91 1.21 -5.02
CA THR A 269 7.75 0.35 -4.84
C THR A 269 7.99 -0.68 -3.73
N ASP A 270 6.98 -0.88 -2.87
CA ASP A 270 7.00 -1.91 -1.82
C ASP A 270 7.00 -3.32 -2.45
N GLU A 271 7.76 -4.24 -1.88
CA GLU A 271 7.85 -5.66 -2.29
C GLU A 271 6.48 -6.31 -2.52
N LYS A 272 5.46 -5.94 -1.75
CA LYS A 272 4.09 -6.47 -1.88
C LYS A 272 3.48 -6.15 -3.23
N VAL A 273 3.78 -4.97 -3.77
CA VAL A 273 3.29 -4.56 -5.08
C VAL A 273 3.97 -5.37 -6.17
N VAL A 274 5.27 -5.63 -6.03
CA VAL A 274 6.03 -6.53 -6.91
C VAL A 274 5.37 -7.91 -6.95
N ASN A 275 5.10 -8.48 -5.76
CA ASN A 275 4.47 -9.79 -5.61
C ASN A 275 3.06 -9.83 -6.23
N ILE A 276 2.27 -8.76 -6.08
CA ILE A 276 0.94 -8.64 -6.72
C ILE A 276 1.07 -8.70 -8.24
N ILE A 277 1.92 -7.85 -8.82
CA ILE A 277 2.06 -7.72 -10.27
C ILE A 277 2.65 -8.99 -10.88
N ASP A 278 3.66 -9.61 -10.24
CA ASP A 278 4.22 -10.87 -10.71
C ASP A 278 3.19 -11.98 -10.70
N SER A 279 2.43 -12.09 -9.61
CA SER A 279 1.41 -13.14 -9.49
C SER A 279 0.34 -13.03 -10.59
N ILE A 280 0.01 -11.81 -11.03
CA ILE A 280 -0.89 -11.57 -12.16
C ILE A 280 -0.21 -11.93 -13.48
N ARG A 281 1.06 -11.56 -13.67
CA ARG A 281 1.86 -11.89 -14.86
C ARG A 281 1.99 -13.39 -15.03
N GLU A 282 2.46 -14.11 -14.00
CA GLU A 282 2.58 -15.56 -14.01
C GLU A 282 1.24 -16.25 -14.31
N TYR A 283 0.15 -15.76 -13.73
CA TYR A 283 -1.18 -16.27 -14.02
C TYR A 283 -1.54 -16.11 -15.51
N SER A 284 -1.08 -15.04 -16.15
CA SER A 284 -1.45 -14.62 -17.50
C SER A 284 -0.57 -15.22 -18.60
N ASN A 285 0.69 -15.59 -18.32
CA ASN A 285 1.75 -16.08 -19.25
C ASN A 285 1.38 -17.24 -20.19
N SER A 286 0.16 -17.78 -20.11
CA SER A 286 -0.36 -18.82 -21.02
C SER A 286 -1.86 -18.69 -21.34
N LYS A 287 -2.52 -17.64 -20.84
CA LYS A 287 -3.99 -17.51 -20.88
C LYS A 287 -4.46 -16.31 -21.68
N GLN A 288 -3.69 -15.23 -21.68
CA GLN A 288 -4.09 -13.99 -22.32
C GLN A 288 -2.89 -13.08 -22.53
N ASN A 289 -3.07 -12.14 -23.44
CA ASN A 289 -2.14 -11.06 -23.70
C ASN A 289 -2.13 -10.11 -22.49
N PHE A 290 -0.99 -10.07 -21.79
CA PHE A 290 -0.78 -9.21 -20.63
C PHE A 290 0.69 -8.82 -20.57
N VAL A 291 0.97 -7.53 -20.49
CA VAL A 291 2.33 -7.00 -20.47
C VAL A 291 2.52 -5.99 -19.35
N VAL A 292 3.68 -6.09 -18.70
CA VAL A 292 4.12 -5.16 -17.67
C VAL A 292 5.41 -4.48 -18.14
N GLY A 293 5.42 -3.16 -18.14
CA GLY A 293 6.60 -2.34 -18.39
C GLY A 293 7.00 -1.58 -17.13
N PHE A 294 8.19 -1.87 -16.61
CA PHE A 294 8.80 -1.11 -15.51
C PHE A 294 9.74 -0.05 -16.06
N LEU A 295 9.62 1.21 -15.63
CA LEU A 295 10.55 2.29 -16.01
C LEU A 295 11.28 2.79 -14.75
N GLU A 296 12.60 2.61 -14.71
CA GLU A 296 13.42 2.72 -13.50
C GLU A 296 14.70 3.52 -13.69
N THR A 297 15.26 4.00 -12.57
CA THR A 297 16.67 4.44 -12.50
C THR A 297 17.59 3.36 -11.92
N PRO A 298 18.88 3.29 -12.31
CA PRO A 298 19.81 2.18 -12.00
C PRO A 298 20.22 2.03 -10.52
N TYR A 299 19.52 2.66 -9.57
CA TYR A 299 19.93 2.77 -8.17
C TYR A 299 18.97 2.08 -7.21
N LYS A 300 18.65 0.80 -7.45
CA LYS A 300 18.41 -0.24 -6.42
C LYS A 300 17.90 -1.49 -7.10
N ILE A 301 18.80 -2.45 -7.26
CA ILE A 301 18.42 -3.85 -7.44
C ILE A 301 17.90 -4.30 -6.08
N PHE A 302 16.57 -4.28 -5.86
CA PHE A 302 16.03 -5.40 -5.10
C PHE A 302 16.43 -6.64 -5.90
N THR A 303 17.07 -7.59 -5.23
CA THR A 303 17.43 -8.90 -5.78
C THR A 303 16.16 -9.62 -6.21
N VAL A 304 15.69 -9.24 -7.39
CA VAL A 304 14.69 -9.89 -8.20
C VAL A 304 15.48 -10.83 -9.11
N GLN A 305 16.18 -11.79 -8.47
CA GLN A 305 16.93 -12.82 -9.20
C GLN A 305 15.92 -13.72 -9.89
N GLU A 306 16.04 -13.81 -11.22
CA GLU A 306 15.27 -14.66 -12.14
C GLU A 306 13.90 -14.14 -12.59
N TRP A 307 13.78 -12.87 -12.99
CA TRP A 307 12.67 -12.49 -13.86
C TRP A 307 13.08 -12.61 -15.33
N VAL A 308 12.27 -13.34 -16.10
CA VAL A 308 12.28 -13.37 -17.57
C VAL A 308 11.70 -12.06 -18.11
N PHE A 309 12.39 -10.95 -17.84
CA PHE A 309 12.09 -9.66 -18.46
C PHE A 309 13.08 -9.36 -19.57
N CYS A 310 12.60 -8.76 -20.65
CA CYS A 310 13.50 -8.07 -21.56
C CYS A 310 14.12 -6.89 -20.81
N GLN A 311 15.44 -6.90 -20.64
CA GLN A 311 16.19 -5.86 -19.94
C GLN A 311 16.67 -4.83 -20.96
N ILE A 312 15.96 -3.69 -21.04
CA ILE A 312 16.28 -2.59 -21.95
C ILE A 312 17.10 -1.57 -21.15
N LYS A 313 18.39 -1.44 -21.47
CA LYS A 313 19.31 -0.57 -20.73
C LYS A 313 19.71 0.65 -21.53
N LYS A 314 19.52 1.84 -20.95
CA LYS A 314 20.08 3.09 -21.48
C LYS A 314 21.34 3.46 -20.69
N ASN A 315 22.49 2.97 -21.14
CA ASN A 315 23.80 3.32 -20.57
C ASN A 315 24.21 4.74 -20.98
N ILE A 316 23.61 5.78 -20.42
CA ILE A 316 24.13 7.14 -20.50
C ILE A 316 25.05 7.38 -19.30
N ARG A 317 26.37 7.37 -19.52
CA ARG A 317 27.26 8.17 -18.68
C ARG A 317 27.06 9.63 -19.12
N VAL A 318 26.48 10.45 -18.23
CA VAL A 318 26.48 11.91 -18.40
C VAL A 318 27.92 12.40 -18.35
#